data_AF-A0A7G5GQI3-F1
#
_entry.id   AF-A0A7G5GQI3-F1
#
_cell.length_a   1.000
_cell.length_b   1.000
_cell.length_c   1.000
_cell.angle_alpha   90.00
_cell.angle_beta   90.00
_cell.angle_gamma   90.00
#
_symmetry.space_group_name_H-M   'P 1'
#
loop_
_entity.id
_entity.type
_entity.pdbx_description
1 polymer ?
#
loop_
_entity_poly.entity_id
_entity_poly.type
_entity_poly.pdbx_seq_one_letter_code
_entity_poly.pdbx_strand_id
1 'polypeptide(L)'
;MEQRQPTEPNQPRTNPAGGPKPDTKPADAQAQPATEQRSSNQSRQNRQDVPYQNNRNGGNAGGNTSPNRPERSFKAMPNQNQRDNRQQNNGQRPNEARQREDDQRQKNQRDNRQQQNGQRPNEARQREEPREPRPDRDRNSTNNRPSARETMQNDAFGRDFGNSAVQPTEHVGREDRLVIGISLGDYNGIGPEVILKALQYNRLQKICTPVIYGSMRILNRYRNLLNLKDWNLNGAQTIGQISHKLTNVITCWPDQNHEIQPGHVTPEAGQAALACLQRAVDDLKNGKLDALVTAPINKYNIQSEEFKFPGHTEYLAQQFDVQDNLMFMVSETLRIGVVTGHIPLGRVRQNVTRERIAQKLHMMMQSLKQDFGIDRPKIAVLGLNPHAGEEGLLGNEEQDIVKPLVAEFVNKGELVFGPYPADGFFGTRAYKKFDAVLAMYHDQGLIPFKAIAFEEGVNFTAGMPAVRTSPDHGTAYDIAGKDLADETSMLQAIYTAIDVARNRKEFLELEAGALK
;
A
#
# COMPACT_ATOMS: atom_id res chain seq x y z
N MET A 1 -26.98 -35.17 67.49
CA MET A 1 -26.06 -36.32 67.59
C MET A 1 -24.93 -36.03 66.59
N GLU A 2 -23.80 -35.37 66.94
CA GLU A 2 -22.82 -35.60 68.05
C GLU A 2 -21.88 -36.80 67.77
N GLN A 3 -20.58 -36.85 68.09
CA GLN A 3 -19.53 -35.89 68.59
C GLN A 3 -18.13 -36.61 68.46
N ARG A 4 -16.92 -36.11 68.78
CA ARG A 4 -16.38 -34.86 69.38
C ARG A 4 -14.93 -34.59 68.86
N GLN A 5 -14.36 -33.43 69.19
CA GLN A 5 -12.92 -33.04 69.17
C GLN A 5 -12.31 -33.21 70.62
N PRO A 6 -11.10 -32.71 71.07
CA PRO A 6 -10.16 -31.68 70.51
C PRO A 6 -8.62 -31.82 70.82
N THR A 7 -7.79 -30.85 70.36
CA THR A 7 -6.80 -30.01 71.15
C THR A 7 -5.72 -29.26 70.31
N GLU A 8 -5.17 -28.13 70.85
CA GLU A 8 -4.19 -27.14 70.29
C GLU A 8 -3.42 -26.43 71.47
N PRO A 9 -2.62 -25.30 71.40
CA PRO A 9 -2.14 -24.40 70.29
C PRO A 9 -0.65 -23.87 70.44
N ASN A 10 -0.34 -22.66 69.88
CA ASN A 10 0.83 -21.73 70.07
C ASN A 10 2.15 -21.97 69.26
N GLN A 11 2.96 -21.01 68.71
CA GLN A 11 3.11 -19.51 68.55
C GLN A 11 4.49 -18.98 69.07
N PRO A 12 5.07 -17.78 68.69
CA PRO A 12 4.98 -16.91 67.48
C PRO A 12 6.31 -16.18 66.99
N ARG A 13 6.25 -15.49 65.82
CA ARG A 13 6.99 -14.26 65.30
C ARG A 13 8.46 -13.87 65.65
N THR A 14 9.24 -13.33 64.67
CA THR A 14 9.91 -11.97 64.68
C THR A 14 10.67 -11.59 63.38
N ASN A 15 11.29 -10.38 63.32
CA ASN A 15 11.85 -9.64 62.14
C ASN A 15 13.41 -9.66 62.02
N PRO A 16 14.02 -9.20 60.89
CA PRO A 16 15.46 -9.29 60.61
C PRO A 16 16.31 -8.03 60.95
N ALA A 17 17.66 -8.17 61.02
CA ALA A 17 18.61 -7.04 61.17
C ALA A 17 20.08 -7.33 60.73
N GLY A 18 20.71 -6.39 60.00
CA GLY A 18 22.01 -5.79 60.41
C GLY A 18 23.39 -6.24 59.89
N GLY A 19 23.85 -5.71 58.73
CA GLY A 19 25.26 -5.29 58.46
C GLY A 19 26.32 -6.35 58.07
N PRO A 20 27.59 -5.95 57.77
CA PRO A 20 28.19 -4.59 57.76
C PRO A 20 28.76 -4.11 56.38
N LYS A 21 29.46 -2.96 56.35
CA LYS A 21 30.16 -2.35 55.18
C LYS A 21 31.70 -2.65 55.14
N PRO A 22 32.48 -2.22 54.11
CA PRO A 22 33.01 -0.84 53.92
C PRO A 22 32.71 -0.27 52.50
N ASP A 23 32.64 1.03 52.15
CA ASP A 23 33.25 2.34 52.51
C ASP A 23 34.40 2.83 51.59
N THR A 24 34.13 3.88 50.79
CA THR A 24 35.08 4.93 50.30
C THR A 24 34.33 6.14 49.69
N LYS A 25 35.00 7.29 49.54
CA LYS A 25 34.51 8.63 49.12
C LYS A 25 35.71 9.46 48.56
N PRO A 26 35.62 10.72 48.07
CA PRO A 26 34.47 11.66 47.88
C PRO A 26 34.22 11.95 46.37
N ALA A 27 33.55 13.00 45.83
CA ALA A 27 33.08 14.35 46.24
C ALA A 27 32.10 14.89 45.13
N ASP A 28 31.35 16.02 45.18
CA ASP A 28 30.72 16.83 46.24
C ASP A 28 29.75 17.88 45.60
N ALA A 29 29.49 19.05 46.22
CA ALA A 29 28.98 20.33 45.65
C ALA A 29 27.48 20.51 45.27
N GLN A 30 26.65 20.81 46.29
CA GLN A 30 25.66 21.92 46.42
C GLN A 30 24.85 22.47 45.20
N ALA A 31 23.51 22.50 45.33
CA ALA A 31 22.64 23.70 45.17
C ALA A 31 21.17 23.43 45.59
N GLN A 32 20.34 24.48 45.72
CA GLN A 32 18.96 24.43 46.26
C GLN A 32 17.87 24.58 45.17
N PRO A 33 16.64 24.06 45.38
CA PRO A 33 15.44 24.45 44.63
C PRO A 33 14.73 25.66 45.27
N ALA A 34 14.27 26.61 44.45
CA ALA A 34 13.50 27.77 44.91
C ALA A 34 11.99 27.55 44.76
N THR A 35 11.23 27.96 45.78
CA THR A 35 9.76 28.00 45.76
C THR A 35 9.25 29.42 45.52
N GLU A 36 8.23 29.62 44.67
CA GLU A 36 7.36 30.78 44.89
C GLU A 36 5.88 30.59 44.51
N GLN A 37 5.04 30.68 45.55
CA GLN A 37 3.70 31.26 45.63
C GLN A 37 2.64 30.98 44.53
N ARG A 38 1.57 30.30 44.96
CA ARG A 38 0.18 30.66 44.59
C ARG A 38 -0.60 30.96 45.86
N SER A 39 -1.33 32.08 45.87
CA SER A 39 -2.21 32.45 46.99
C SER A 39 -3.53 31.67 46.95
N SER A 40 -4.19 31.59 48.11
CA SER A 40 -5.45 30.88 48.32
C SER A 40 -6.60 31.85 48.56
N ASN A 41 -7.82 31.43 48.23
CA ASN A 41 -8.94 31.63 49.15
C ASN A 41 -10.08 30.64 48.90
N GLN A 42 -10.87 30.38 49.94
CA GLN A 42 -12.00 29.44 49.93
C GLN A 42 -13.34 30.15 50.14
N SER A 43 -14.42 29.58 49.60
CA SER A 43 -15.78 29.64 50.15
C SER A 43 -16.59 28.46 49.62
N ARG A 44 -17.72 28.10 50.26
CA ARG A 44 -18.52 26.90 49.95
C ARG A 44 -20.00 27.22 49.71
N GLN A 45 -20.71 26.19 49.24
CA GLN A 45 -22.16 25.88 49.40
C GLN A 45 -23.14 26.25 48.28
N ASN A 46 -24.15 25.38 48.18
CA ASN A 46 -25.16 25.30 47.11
C ASN A 46 -26.34 26.24 47.37
N ARG A 47 -27.06 26.65 46.31
CA ARG A 47 -28.46 26.25 46.06
C ARG A 47 -29.03 26.75 44.72
N GLN A 48 -29.67 25.82 44.01
CA GLN A 48 -30.96 25.93 43.29
C GLN A 48 -31.21 26.95 42.15
N ASP A 49 -31.44 26.36 40.97
CA ASP A 49 -32.69 26.44 40.18
C ASP A 49 -33.10 27.70 39.37
N VAL A 50 -33.15 27.47 38.04
CA VAL A 50 -34.15 27.94 37.05
C VAL A 50 -34.01 29.37 36.48
N PRO A 51 -34.20 29.59 35.15
CA PRO A 51 -33.75 30.81 34.45
C PRO A 51 -34.84 31.87 34.22
N TYR A 52 -34.44 33.04 33.70
CA TYR A 52 -35.35 34.13 33.30
C TYR A 52 -35.10 34.70 31.89
N GLN A 53 -36.04 35.55 31.44
CA GLN A 53 -36.35 35.83 30.03
C GLN A 53 -35.74 37.11 29.43
N ASN A 54 -35.89 37.26 28.11
CA ASN A 54 -35.72 38.51 27.36
C ASN A 54 -36.51 39.70 27.95
N ASN A 55 -35.89 40.90 27.97
CA ASN A 55 -36.30 42.09 27.20
C ASN A 55 -35.82 43.40 27.85
N ARG A 56 -35.28 44.33 27.05
CA ARG A 56 -35.41 45.79 27.20
C ARG A 56 -35.46 46.48 25.82
N ASN A 57 -36.05 47.67 25.75
CA ASN A 57 -36.49 48.34 24.52
C ASN A 57 -36.47 49.88 24.68
N GLY A 58 -36.43 50.63 23.56
CA GLY A 58 -36.47 52.10 23.45
C GLY A 58 -35.07 52.77 23.47
N GLY A 59 -34.76 53.78 22.64
CA GLY A 59 -35.48 54.48 21.55
C GLY A 59 -34.49 55.28 20.67
N ASN A 60 -34.78 56.38 19.97
CA ASN A 60 -36.02 57.17 19.77
C ASN A 60 -35.83 58.18 18.58
N ALA A 61 -36.88 58.96 18.24
CA ALA A 61 -36.90 60.26 17.53
C ALA A 61 -36.85 60.33 15.96
N GLY A 62 -37.88 60.99 15.38
CA GLY A 62 -37.95 61.56 14.01
C GLY A 62 -38.27 60.59 12.86
N GLY A 63 -39.03 60.95 11.81
CA GLY A 63 -39.87 62.13 11.56
C GLY A 63 -40.42 62.19 10.11
N ASN A 64 -41.67 62.68 9.93
CA ASN A 64 -42.37 63.05 8.67
C ASN A 64 -42.87 62.00 7.62
N THR A 65 -44.19 62.08 7.38
CA THR A 65 -44.96 62.00 6.10
C THR A 65 -45.00 60.74 5.19
N SER A 66 -46.22 60.18 5.15
CA SER A 66 -46.91 59.18 4.27
C SER A 66 -46.96 59.51 2.74
N PRO A 67 -47.60 58.70 1.83
CA PRO A 67 -48.42 57.47 2.01
C PRO A 67 -48.28 56.31 0.97
N ASN A 68 -49.08 55.23 1.18
CA ASN A 68 -49.48 54.13 0.26
C ASN A 68 -48.44 53.03 -0.08
N ARG A 69 -48.79 51.74 -0.22
CA ARG A 69 -50.03 50.96 0.07
C ARG A 69 -49.65 49.50 0.49
N PRO A 70 -50.56 48.67 1.07
CA PRO A 70 -50.15 47.57 1.95
C PRO A 70 -50.29 46.13 1.39
N GLU A 71 -49.61 45.20 2.05
CA GLU A 71 -49.92 43.76 2.04
C GLU A 71 -51.20 43.42 2.85
N ARG A 72 -51.71 42.18 2.73
CA ARG A 72 -52.75 41.63 3.61
C ARG A 72 -52.42 40.21 4.06
N SER A 73 -52.63 39.96 5.35
CA SER A 73 -52.63 38.64 5.98
C SER A 73 -54.01 37.97 5.92
N PHE A 74 -54.12 36.68 6.28
CA PHE A 74 -54.85 36.24 7.49
C PHE A 74 -54.58 34.74 7.82
N LYS A 75 -55.31 34.15 8.77
CA LYS A 75 -54.91 32.96 9.57
C LYS A 75 -55.70 31.67 9.25
N ALA A 76 -55.20 30.54 9.75
CA ALA A 76 -55.91 29.25 9.90
C ALA A 76 -57.08 29.35 10.94
N MET A 77 -57.94 28.36 11.23
CA MET A 77 -57.83 26.90 11.46
C MET A 77 -59.30 26.32 11.55
N PRO A 78 -59.66 25.09 12.05
CA PRO A 78 -59.00 23.77 12.14
C PRO A 78 -59.91 22.50 11.85
N ASN A 79 -59.30 21.30 11.90
CA ASN A 79 -59.73 20.07 12.63
C ASN A 79 -60.45 18.83 11.99
N GLN A 80 -60.13 17.68 12.61
CA GLN A 80 -60.85 16.39 12.84
C GLN A 80 -61.07 15.29 11.76
N ASN A 81 -60.24 14.23 11.92
CA ASN A 81 -60.54 12.78 12.05
C ASN A 81 -61.75 12.11 11.34
N GLN A 82 -61.45 11.03 10.61
CA GLN A 82 -61.96 9.68 10.96
C GLN A 82 -61.06 8.55 10.38
N ARG A 83 -61.20 7.32 10.90
CA ARG A 83 -60.58 6.08 10.39
C ARG A 83 -61.69 5.06 10.10
N ASP A 84 -61.55 4.20 9.09
CA ASP A 84 -61.32 2.76 9.32
C ASP A 84 -61.27 1.88 8.04
N ASN A 85 -60.44 0.84 8.13
CA ASN A 85 -60.52 -0.50 7.53
C ASN A 85 -61.18 -0.76 6.15
N ARG A 86 -60.38 -1.33 5.23
CA ARG A 86 -60.52 -2.75 4.81
C ARG A 86 -59.23 -3.29 4.17
N GLN A 87 -59.13 -4.62 4.05
CA GLN A 87 -57.91 -5.37 3.72
C GLN A 87 -58.06 -6.23 2.44
N GLN A 88 -56.89 -6.68 1.94
CA GLN A 88 -56.61 -7.93 1.20
C GLN A 88 -56.75 -8.04 -0.34
N ASN A 89 -55.61 -8.48 -0.92
CA ASN A 89 -55.36 -9.43 -2.02
C ASN A 89 -55.38 -9.04 -3.54
N ASN A 90 -54.18 -9.18 -4.12
CA ASN A 90 -53.79 -9.79 -5.41
C ASN A 90 -54.57 -9.50 -6.73
N GLY A 91 -53.83 -9.08 -7.76
CA GLY A 91 -54.28 -9.10 -9.16
C GLY A 91 -53.20 -8.67 -10.17
N GLN A 92 -52.66 -9.62 -10.93
CA GLN A 92 -51.57 -9.43 -11.92
C GLN A 92 -51.89 -8.44 -13.06
N ARG A 93 -50.89 -7.69 -13.55
CA ARG A 93 -50.83 -7.15 -14.94
C ARG A 93 -49.39 -7.17 -15.49
N PRO A 94 -49.18 -7.20 -16.83
CA PRO A 94 -48.10 -8.00 -17.43
C PRO A 94 -46.84 -7.24 -17.88
N ASN A 95 -45.83 -8.04 -18.28
CA ASN A 95 -44.42 -7.66 -18.43
C ASN A 95 -44.03 -7.06 -19.81
N GLU A 96 -44.99 -6.85 -20.71
CA GLU A 96 -44.75 -6.62 -22.16
C GLU A 96 -44.14 -5.24 -22.50
N ALA A 97 -44.22 -4.27 -21.59
CA ALA A 97 -43.73 -2.92 -21.85
C ALA A 97 -42.18 -2.85 -21.95
N ARG A 98 -41.46 -3.62 -21.13
CA ARG A 98 -39.99 -3.52 -21.02
C ARG A 98 -39.25 -4.15 -22.19
N GLN A 99 -39.71 -5.30 -22.68
CA GLN A 99 -39.05 -6.00 -23.80
C GLN A 99 -38.99 -5.16 -25.09
N ARG A 100 -39.97 -4.27 -25.30
CA ARG A 100 -40.03 -3.40 -26.49
C ARG A 100 -39.00 -2.27 -26.48
N GLU A 101 -38.53 -1.84 -25.31
CA GLU A 101 -37.49 -0.80 -25.19
C GLU A 101 -36.09 -1.38 -25.45
N ASP A 102 -35.83 -2.60 -24.98
CA ASP A 102 -34.53 -3.27 -25.18
C ASP A 102 -34.31 -3.70 -26.64
N ASP A 103 -35.33 -4.20 -27.34
CA ASP A 103 -35.24 -4.53 -28.78
C ASP A 103 -34.93 -3.30 -29.66
N GLN A 104 -35.48 -2.13 -29.32
CA GLN A 104 -35.16 -0.87 -30.02
C GLN A 104 -33.71 -0.42 -29.74
N ARG A 105 -33.22 -0.57 -28.50
CA ARG A 105 -31.83 -0.28 -28.15
C ARG A 105 -30.85 -1.18 -28.89
N GLN A 106 -31.14 -2.48 -29.04
CA GLN A 106 -30.28 -3.40 -29.78
C GLN A 106 -30.25 -3.15 -31.29
N LYS A 107 -31.37 -2.72 -31.92
CA LYS A 107 -31.36 -2.30 -33.33
C LYS A 107 -30.47 -1.09 -33.57
N ASN A 108 -30.66 -0.02 -32.82
CA ASN A 108 -29.89 1.23 -33.00
C ASN A 108 -28.37 1.03 -32.82
N GLN A 109 -27.93 0.04 -32.03
CA GLN A 109 -26.50 -0.31 -31.90
C GLN A 109 -25.94 -1.16 -33.06
N ARG A 110 -26.79 -1.88 -33.81
CA ARG A 110 -26.35 -2.65 -34.99
C ARG A 110 -26.19 -1.76 -36.22
N ASP A 111 -27.17 -0.89 -36.47
CA ASP A 111 -27.17 -0.02 -37.65
C ASP A 111 -25.98 0.96 -37.62
N ASN A 112 -25.65 1.48 -36.43
CA ASN A 112 -24.51 2.39 -36.22
C ASN A 112 -23.13 1.71 -36.40
N ARG A 113 -23.06 0.37 -36.37
CA ARG A 113 -21.83 -0.39 -36.68
C ARG A 113 -21.65 -0.69 -38.17
N GLN A 114 -22.70 -0.59 -38.99
CA GLN A 114 -22.59 -0.81 -40.44
C GLN A 114 -22.16 0.44 -41.23
N GLN A 115 -22.35 1.65 -40.67
CA GLN A 115 -22.01 2.90 -41.37
C GLN A 115 -20.53 3.33 -41.30
N GLN A 116 -19.68 2.66 -40.50
CA GLN A 116 -18.25 3.02 -40.38
C GLN A 116 -17.30 2.24 -41.32
N ASN A 117 -17.75 1.18 -41.98
CA ASN A 117 -16.95 0.44 -42.97
C ASN A 117 -17.38 0.80 -44.41
N GLY A 118 -17.06 2.02 -44.85
CA GLY A 118 -17.35 2.45 -46.21
C GLY A 118 -16.60 3.70 -46.68
N GLN A 119 -15.89 3.56 -47.81
CA GLN A 119 -15.36 4.62 -48.70
C GLN A 119 -14.22 5.54 -48.15
N ARG A 120 -13.03 5.43 -48.76
CA ARG A 120 -12.43 6.46 -49.66
C ARG A 120 -11.16 5.89 -50.37
N PRO A 121 -10.62 6.54 -51.44
CA PRO A 121 -10.19 5.78 -52.64
C PRO A 121 -8.68 5.73 -52.93
N ASN A 122 -8.33 4.97 -53.99
CA ASN A 122 -6.99 4.86 -54.61
C ASN A 122 -6.75 5.92 -55.72
N GLU A 123 -5.68 6.70 -55.62
CA GLU A 123 -4.96 7.36 -56.74
C GLU A 123 -3.46 7.54 -56.38
N ALA A 124 -2.54 7.79 -57.32
CA ALA A 124 -1.94 6.80 -58.22
C ALA A 124 -0.63 7.33 -58.89
N ARG A 125 0.54 6.69 -58.59
CA ARG A 125 1.85 6.87 -59.29
C ARG A 125 2.49 8.28 -59.10
N GLN A 126 3.78 8.57 -59.35
CA GLN A 126 4.87 7.91 -60.10
C GLN A 126 6.25 8.20 -59.45
N ARG A 127 7.23 7.28 -59.59
CA ARG A 127 8.60 7.52 -60.15
C ARG A 127 9.55 6.34 -59.91
N GLU A 128 9.94 5.68 -60.99
CA GLU A 128 11.19 4.89 -61.15
C GLU A 128 12.40 5.85 -61.30
N GLU A 129 13.70 5.49 -61.32
CA GLU A 129 14.51 4.24 -61.42
C GLU A 129 15.98 4.63 -60.99
N PRO A 130 17.09 3.85 -61.11
CA PRO A 130 17.26 2.41 -61.32
C PRO A 130 18.26 1.72 -60.33
N ARG A 131 18.63 0.46 -60.61
CA ARG A 131 19.71 -0.33 -59.97
C ARG A 131 20.66 -0.91 -61.03
N GLU A 132 21.92 -1.16 -60.68
CA GLU A 132 22.78 -2.28 -61.13
C GLU A 132 24.20 -2.16 -60.49
N PRO A 133 25.12 -3.16 -60.59
CA PRO A 133 24.96 -4.61 -60.41
C PRO A 133 25.93 -5.18 -59.32
N ARG A 134 26.04 -6.52 -59.20
CA ARG A 134 27.00 -7.23 -58.31
C ARG A 134 28.34 -7.56 -59.01
N PRO A 135 29.31 -8.14 -58.28
CA PRO A 135 29.66 -9.54 -58.58
C PRO A 135 29.90 -10.45 -57.36
N ASP A 136 29.94 -11.77 -57.58
CA ASP A 136 30.17 -12.83 -56.59
C ASP A 136 31.66 -13.15 -56.32
N ARG A 137 31.94 -13.92 -55.25
CA ARG A 137 32.98 -14.98 -55.24
C ARG A 137 32.90 -15.99 -54.08
N ASP A 138 32.15 -17.06 -54.34
CA ASP A 138 32.57 -18.48 -54.31
C ASP A 138 33.58 -19.06 -53.27
N ARG A 139 33.17 -20.20 -52.67
CA ARG A 139 33.93 -21.44 -52.30
C ARG A 139 34.71 -21.63 -50.97
N ASN A 140 34.29 -22.70 -50.27
CA ASN A 140 35.10 -23.82 -49.71
C ASN A 140 36.03 -23.58 -48.48
N SER A 141 36.35 -24.57 -47.63
CA SER A 141 35.86 -25.96 -47.45
C SER A 141 36.41 -26.61 -46.14
N THR A 142 35.73 -27.67 -45.65
CA THR A 142 36.25 -28.85 -44.90
C THR A 142 36.89 -28.76 -43.49
N ASN A 143 36.29 -29.55 -42.59
CA ASN A 143 36.90 -30.60 -41.74
C ASN A 143 37.44 -30.35 -40.30
N ASN A 144 36.79 -31.09 -39.39
CA ASN A 144 37.33 -32.00 -38.37
C ASN A 144 38.02 -31.50 -37.08
N ARG A 145 37.59 -32.13 -35.98
CA ARG A 145 38.33 -32.30 -34.71
C ARG A 145 39.57 -33.19 -34.94
N PRO A 146 40.49 -33.27 -33.96
CA PRO A 146 40.38 -34.41 -33.06
C PRO A 146 40.45 -34.05 -31.57
N SER A 147 40.16 -35.04 -30.72
CA SER A 147 40.27 -34.98 -29.26
C SER A 147 41.54 -35.68 -28.77
N ALA A 148 42.11 -35.22 -27.66
CA ALA A 148 43.01 -36.02 -26.83
C ALA A 148 42.70 -35.80 -25.34
N ARG A 149 42.78 -36.88 -24.56
CA ARG A 149 43.02 -36.84 -23.11
C ARG A 149 44.50 -37.20 -22.92
N GLU A 150 45.13 -36.64 -21.90
CA GLU A 150 46.27 -37.31 -21.28
C GLU A 150 46.30 -37.02 -19.77
N THR A 151 47.06 -37.81 -19.02
CA THR A 151 46.95 -37.90 -17.56
C THR A 151 48.33 -38.02 -16.94
N MET A 152 48.63 -37.21 -15.93
CA MET A 152 49.79 -37.43 -15.06
C MET A 152 49.43 -37.17 -13.60
N GLN A 153 49.95 -38.04 -12.74
CA GLN A 153 50.00 -37.91 -11.29
C GLN A 153 51.40 -37.44 -10.87
N ASN A 154 51.51 -36.75 -9.74
CA ASN A 154 52.29 -37.25 -8.59
C ASN A 154 52.22 -36.28 -7.40
N ASP A 155 52.47 -36.83 -6.21
CA ASP A 155 52.33 -36.17 -4.91
C ASP A 155 53.48 -35.21 -4.56
N ALA A 156 53.25 -34.29 -3.61
CA ALA A 156 53.95 -34.30 -2.31
C ALA A 156 53.62 -33.10 -1.40
N PHE A 157 53.13 -33.41 -0.19
CA PHE A 157 53.32 -32.71 1.09
C PHE A 157 53.51 -31.18 1.17
N GLY A 158 52.49 -30.51 1.71
CA GLY A 158 52.63 -29.27 2.50
C GLY A 158 51.60 -29.24 3.63
N ARG A 159 52.00 -28.94 4.86
CA ARG A 159 51.07 -28.66 5.98
C ARG A 159 51.03 -27.15 6.23
N ASP A 160 49.85 -26.63 6.55
CA ASP A 160 49.43 -26.25 7.92
C ASP A 160 48.49 -25.01 7.92
N PHE A 161 47.85 -24.77 9.07
CA PHE A 161 47.01 -23.62 9.45
C PHE A 161 45.75 -23.37 8.62
N GLY A 162 44.61 -23.68 9.26
CA GLY A 162 43.29 -23.58 8.65
C GLY A 162 42.70 -22.16 8.61
N ASN A 163 41.76 -21.99 7.70
CA ASN A 163 40.68 -21.03 7.82
C ASN A 163 39.37 -21.75 7.42
N SER A 164 38.28 -21.51 8.12
CA SER A 164 37.03 -22.26 7.94
C SER A 164 36.25 -21.78 6.71
N ALA A 165 36.75 -22.12 5.53
CA ALA A 165 36.05 -21.91 4.27
C ALA A 165 34.74 -22.72 4.27
N VAL A 166 33.60 -22.02 4.27
CA VAL A 166 32.30 -22.62 4.00
C VAL A 166 32.34 -23.21 2.60
N GLN A 167 32.18 -24.53 2.49
CA GLN A 167 32.13 -25.19 1.19
C GLN A 167 30.92 -24.65 0.40
N PRO A 168 31.08 -24.31 -0.90
CA PRO A 168 29.95 -23.96 -1.73
C PRO A 168 29.05 -25.20 -1.84
N THR A 169 27.85 -25.13 -1.26
CA THR A 169 26.86 -26.20 -1.40
C THR A 169 26.50 -26.34 -2.87
N GLU A 170 26.44 -27.58 -3.36
CA GLU A 170 26.24 -27.85 -4.78
C GLU A 170 24.95 -27.19 -5.27
N HIS A 171 25.06 -26.19 -6.16
CA HIS A 171 23.93 -25.53 -6.78
C HIS A 171 23.28 -26.47 -7.82
N VAL A 172 22.54 -27.46 -7.32
CA VAL A 172 21.51 -28.17 -8.10
C VAL A 172 20.61 -27.10 -8.71
N GLY A 173 20.61 -27.02 -10.04
CA GLY A 173 20.18 -25.82 -10.75
C GLY A 173 18.79 -25.35 -10.35
N ARG A 174 18.70 -24.19 -9.71
CA ARG A 174 17.46 -23.43 -9.63
C ARG A 174 16.99 -23.19 -11.07
N GLU A 175 15.76 -23.58 -11.39
CA GLU A 175 15.02 -22.85 -12.42
C GLU A 175 14.96 -21.40 -11.91
N ASP A 176 15.49 -20.42 -12.67
CA ASP A 176 15.80 -19.06 -12.21
C ASP A 176 14.54 -18.17 -12.07
N ARG A 177 13.54 -18.70 -11.36
CA ARG A 177 12.21 -18.14 -11.14
C ARG A 177 12.15 -17.49 -9.76
N LEU A 178 11.89 -16.19 -9.75
CA LEU A 178 11.68 -15.40 -8.53
C LEU A 178 10.63 -16.04 -7.62
N VAL A 179 10.90 -16.12 -6.32
CA VAL A 179 10.00 -16.61 -5.28
C VAL A 179 9.27 -15.42 -4.67
N ILE A 180 7.97 -15.34 -4.90
CA ILE A 180 7.13 -14.20 -4.50
C ILE A 180 6.29 -14.61 -3.30
N GLY A 181 6.60 -14.04 -2.13
CA GLY A 181 5.80 -14.21 -0.93
C GLY A 181 4.53 -13.37 -1.01
N ILE A 182 3.41 -13.93 -0.54
CA ILE A 182 2.12 -13.24 -0.48
C ILE A 182 1.55 -13.43 0.92
N SER A 183 1.47 -12.38 1.75
CA SER A 183 0.83 -12.50 3.06
C SER A 183 -0.69 -12.43 2.94
N LEU A 184 -1.41 -13.34 3.62
CA LEU A 184 -2.87 -13.53 3.48
C LEU A 184 -3.71 -12.30 3.83
N GLY A 185 -3.18 -11.40 4.68
CA GLY A 185 -3.92 -10.28 5.26
C GLY A 185 -4.91 -10.74 6.32
N ASP A 186 -5.93 -9.91 6.58
CA ASP A 186 -7.06 -10.31 7.43
C ASP A 186 -7.90 -11.38 6.71
N TYR A 187 -8.03 -12.56 7.32
CA TYR A 187 -8.67 -13.71 6.68
C TYR A 187 -10.20 -13.66 6.61
N ASN A 188 -10.84 -12.71 7.29
CA ASN A 188 -12.28 -12.44 7.16
C ASN A 188 -12.54 -11.26 6.19
N GLY A 189 -11.50 -10.57 5.73
CA GLY A 189 -11.59 -9.61 4.61
C GLY A 189 -11.56 -10.29 3.24
N ILE A 190 -11.38 -9.48 2.19
CA ILE A 190 -11.24 -9.97 0.79
C ILE A 190 -9.86 -10.55 0.45
N GLY A 191 -8.88 -10.47 1.37
CA GLY A 191 -7.50 -10.93 1.14
C GLY A 191 -7.42 -12.35 0.56
N PRO A 192 -8.02 -13.37 1.19
CA PRO A 192 -8.07 -14.73 0.65
C PRO A 192 -8.77 -14.84 -0.71
N GLU A 193 -9.79 -14.02 -0.97
CA GLU A 193 -10.55 -14.03 -2.22
C GLU A 193 -9.73 -13.52 -3.40
N VAL A 194 -9.14 -12.32 -3.29
CA VAL A 194 -8.33 -11.73 -4.38
C VAL A 194 -7.03 -12.50 -4.63
N ILE A 195 -6.42 -13.09 -3.60
CA ILE A 195 -5.24 -13.97 -3.76
C ILE A 195 -5.58 -15.20 -4.58
N LEU A 196 -6.70 -15.89 -4.27
CA LEU A 196 -7.10 -17.09 -4.99
C LEU A 196 -7.50 -16.76 -6.43
N LYS A 197 -8.27 -15.69 -6.64
CA LYS A 197 -8.70 -15.22 -7.96
C LYS A 197 -7.49 -14.87 -8.87
N ALA A 198 -6.50 -14.15 -8.36
CA ALA A 198 -5.28 -13.81 -9.13
C ALA A 198 -4.43 -15.04 -9.51
N LEU A 199 -4.38 -16.06 -8.66
CA LEU A 199 -3.46 -17.21 -8.80
C LEU A 199 -4.06 -18.40 -9.56
N GLN A 200 -5.38 -18.49 -9.73
CA GLN A 200 -6.06 -19.68 -10.28
C GLN A 200 -5.62 -20.10 -11.70
N TYR A 201 -5.23 -19.14 -12.56
CA TYR A 201 -5.11 -19.35 -14.00
C TYR A 201 -3.78 -19.97 -14.48
N ASN A 202 -2.92 -20.46 -13.57
CA ASN A 202 -1.61 -21.06 -13.88
C ASN A 202 -0.67 -20.17 -14.75
N ARG A 203 -0.91 -18.85 -14.79
CA ARG A 203 -0.11 -17.88 -15.58
C ARG A 203 1.11 -17.40 -14.79
N LEU A 204 0.91 -16.96 -13.54
CA LEU A 204 1.96 -16.46 -12.66
C LEU A 204 3.03 -17.53 -12.37
N GLN A 205 2.59 -18.77 -12.19
CA GLN A 205 3.41 -19.97 -11.98
C GLN A 205 4.36 -20.29 -13.15
N LYS A 206 4.23 -19.61 -14.31
CA LYS A 206 5.20 -19.71 -15.43
C LYS A 206 6.34 -18.69 -15.34
N ILE A 207 6.15 -17.61 -14.58
CA ILE A 207 7.07 -16.46 -14.50
C ILE A 207 7.65 -16.22 -13.10
N CYS A 208 7.04 -16.80 -12.06
CA CYS A 208 7.49 -16.77 -10.68
C CYS A 208 7.05 -18.05 -9.93
N THR A 209 7.48 -18.18 -8.67
CA THR A 209 7.02 -19.19 -7.71
C THR A 209 6.19 -18.50 -6.61
N PRO A 210 4.86 -18.53 -6.66
CA PRO A 210 4.03 -17.90 -5.62
C PRO A 210 3.97 -18.75 -4.34
N VAL A 211 4.17 -18.10 -3.20
CA VAL A 211 4.11 -18.69 -1.85
C VAL A 211 3.20 -17.86 -0.95
N ILE A 212 2.02 -18.39 -0.62
CA ILE A 212 1.06 -17.74 0.27
C ILE A 212 1.44 -18.05 1.72
N TYR A 213 1.73 -17.01 2.50
CA TYR A 213 1.88 -17.07 3.96
C TYR A 213 0.49 -16.86 4.57
N GLY A 214 -0.11 -17.94 5.07
CA GLY A 214 -1.55 -18.00 5.35
C GLY A 214 -1.98 -19.25 6.11
N SER A 215 -3.12 -19.83 5.73
CA SER A 215 -3.59 -21.15 6.18
C SER A 215 -4.19 -21.93 5.01
N MET A 216 -3.78 -23.20 4.88
CA MET A 216 -4.36 -24.13 3.90
C MET A 216 -5.85 -24.38 4.14
N ARG A 217 -6.30 -24.44 5.41
CA ARG A 217 -7.71 -24.66 5.77
C ARG A 217 -8.58 -23.46 5.35
N ILE A 218 -8.09 -22.24 5.58
CA ILE A 218 -8.79 -21.00 5.23
C ILE A 218 -8.88 -20.86 3.71
N LEU A 219 -7.77 -21.02 3.00
CA LEU A 219 -7.75 -20.94 1.54
C LEU A 219 -8.63 -22.02 0.90
N ASN A 220 -8.68 -23.23 1.45
CA ASN A 220 -9.60 -24.27 0.98
C ASN A 220 -11.08 -23.96 1.30
N ARG A 221 -11.40 -23.21 2.36
CA ARG A 221 -12.77 -22.70 2.58
C ARG A 221 -13.14 -21.67 1.51
N TYR A 222 -12.26 -20.70 1.24
CA TYR A 222 -12.52 -19.70 0.20
C TYR A 222 -12.57 -20.32 -1.21
N ARG A 223 -11.70 -21.29 -1.55
CA ARG A 223 -11.83 -22.09 -2.80
C ARG A 223 -13.22 -22.73 -2.94
N ASN A 224 -13.82 -23.21 -1.86
CA ASN A 224 -15.16 -23.79 -1.91
C ASN A 224 -16.27 -22.75 -2.07
N LEU A 225 -16.13 -21.56 -1.50
CA LEU A 225 -17.06 -20.43 -1.71
C LEU A 225 -17.02 -19.94 -3.17
N LEU A 226 -15.81 -19.81 -3.73
CA LEU A 226 -15.53 -19.31 -5.08
C LEU A 226 -15.58 -20.41 -6.16
N ASN A 227 -16.03 -21.61 -5.82
CA ASN A 227 -16.11 -22.79 -6.70
C ASN A 227 -14.78 -23.25 -7.36
N LEU A 228 -13.62 -22.79 -6.88
CA LEU A 228 -12.26 -23.11 -7.35
C LEU A 228 -11.79 -24.51 -6.91
N LYS A 229 -12.61 -25.54 -7.18
CA LYS A 229 -12.40 -26.91 -6.69
C LYS A 229 -11.32 -27.66 -7.47
N ASP A 230 -11.26 -27.48 -8.79
CA ASP A 230 -10.34 -28.24 -9.66
C ASP A 230 -8.86 -27.77 -9.56
N TRP A 231 -8.62 -26.55 -9.07
CA TRP A 231 -7.29 -25.99 -8.91
C TRP A 231 -6.72 -26.22 -7.51
N ASN A 232 -5.70 -27.07 -7.37
CA ASN A 232 -5.15 -27.46 -6.08
C ASN A 232 -3.93 -26.64 -5.62
N LEU A 233 -3.86 -26.42 -4.30
CA LEU A 233 -2.79 -25.72 -3.61
C LEU A 233 -1.78 -26.72 -3.00
N ASN A 234 -0.49 -26.40 -3.04
CA ASN A 234 0.58 -27.21 -2.44
C ASN A 234 0.87 -26.74 -1.00
N GLY A 235 0.92 -27.64 -0.03
CA GLY A 235 1.28 -27.32 1.35
C GLY A 235 2.78 -27.49 1.61
N ALA A 236 3.43 -26.52 2.26
CA ALA A 236 4.84 -26.58 2.66
C ALA A 236 5.02 -26.03 4.08
N GLN A 237 6.06 -26.47 4.80
CA GLN A 237 6.41 -25.92 6.13
C GLN A 237 7.49 -24.82 6.04
N THR A 238 8.31 -24.86 4.98
CA THR A 238 9.38 -23.89 4.73
C THR A 238 9.57 -23.65 3.23
N ILE A 239 10.26 -22.56 2.87
CA ILE A 239 10.65 -22.27 1.49
C ILE A 239 11.48 -23.42 0.86
N GLY A 240 12.24 -24.18 1.64
CA GLY A 240 12.98 -25.35 1.12
C GLY A 240 12.12 -26.55 0.68
N GLN A 241 10.79 -26.45 0.81
CA GLN A 241 9.83 -27.52 0.47
C GLN A 241 8.81 -27.10 -0.60
N ILE A 242 8.96 -25.93 -1.21
CA ILE A 242 8.01 -25.42 -2.21
C ILE A 242 8.20 -26.08 -3.58
N SER A 243 7.12 -26.13 -4.36
CA SER A 243 7.15 -26.54 -5.76
C SER A 243 7.12 -25.31 -6.65
N HIS A 244 8.17 -25.14 -7.47
CA HIS A 244 8.28 -24.08 -8.50
C HIS A 244 7.23 -24.18 -9.64
N LYS A 245 6.34 -25.17 -9.59
CA LYS A 245 5.32 -25.47 -10.62
C LYS A 245 3.88 -25.36 -10.08
N LEU A 246 3.70 -25.03 -8.81
CA LEU A 246 2.41 -24.96 -8.12
C LEU A 246 2.30 -23.66 -7.31
N THR A 247 1.08 -23.30 -6.89
CA THR A 247 0.88 -22.31 -5.83
C THR A 247 1.12 -22.96 -4.47
N ASN A 248 2.05 -22.41 -3.71
CA ASN A 248 2.44 -22.94 -2.41
C ASN A 248 1.74 -22.20 -1.28
N VAL A 249 1.51 -22.88 -0.17
CA VAL A 249 0.96 -22.32 1.07
C VAL A 249 1.83 -22.75 2.23
N ILE A 250 2.36 -21.78 2.97
CA ILE A 250 2.98 -21.99 4.28
C ILE A 250 1.95 -21.60 5.33
N THR A 251 1.59 -22.54 6.21
CA THR A 251 0.68 -22.26 7.32
C THR A 251 1.44 -21.55 8.44
N CYS A 252 1.07 -20.31 8.75
CA CYS A 252 1.89 -19.44 9.62
C CYS A 252 1.57 -19.49 11.11
N TRP A 253 0.47 -20.14 11.53
CA TRP A 253 0.07 -20.27 12.93
C TRP A 253 -0.72 -21.57 13.17
N PRO A 254 -0.93 -21.99 14.44
CA PRO A 254 -1.82 -23.11 14.79
C PRO A 254 -3.29 -22.77 14.49
N ASP A 255 -3.70 -22.90 13.24
CA ASP A 255 -4.99 -22.43 12.73
C ASP A 255 -6.20 -23.30 13.11
N GLN A 256 -6.00 -24.31 13.94
CA GLN A 256 -7.04 -25.20 14.46
C GLN A 256 -8.06 -24.41 15.29
N ASN A 257 -9.32 -24.85 15.29
CA ASN A 257 -10.45 -24.24 16.01
C ASN A 257 -10.80 -22.78 15.67
N HIS A 258 -10.01 -22.05 14.86
CA HIS A 258 -10.33 -20.68 14.47
C HIS A 258 -11.56 -20.66 13.55
N GLU A 259 -12.60 -19.94 13.96
CA GLU A 259 -13.78 -19.71 13.11
C GLU A 259 -13.42 -18.77 11.94
N ILE A 260 -14.08 -18.98 10.81
CA ILE A 260 -13.91 -18.19 9.59
C ILE A 260 -15.27 -17.58 9.29
N GLN A 261 -15.36 -16.26 9.41
CA GLN A 261 -16.59 -15.48 9.29
C GLN A 261 -16.34 -14.33 8.31
N PRO A 262 -16.38 -14.59 6.98
CA PRO A 262 -16.16 -13.55 5.98
C PRO A 262 -17.08 -12.36 6.22
N GLY A 263 -16.50 -11.17 6.31
CA GLY A 263 -17.17 -9.92 6.63
C GLY A 263 -17.24 -9.53 8.12
N HIS A 264 -16.72 -10.35 9.03
CA HIS A 264 -16.69 -10.05 10.46
C HIS A 264 -15.26 -9.76 10.96
N VAL A 265 -15.08 -8.59 11.56
CA VAL A 265 -13.81 -8.19 12.21
C VAL A 265 -13.64 -9.00 13.50
N THR A 266 -12.63 -9.85 13.57
CA THR A 266 -12.31 -10.61 14.80
C THR A 266 -10.84 -10.42 15.22
N PRO A 267 -10.51 -10.53 16.53
CA PRO A 267 -9.12 -10.45 17.01
C PRO A 267 -8.22 -11.54 16.42
N GLU A 268 -8.75 -12.76 16.25
CA GLU A 268 -8.04 -13.93 15.74
C GLU A 268 -7.58 -13.72 14.29
N ALA A 269 -8.39 -13.02 13.48
CA ALA A 269 -8.00 -12.62 12.13
C ALA A 269 -6.87 -11.58 12.11
N GLY A 270 -6.84 -10.69 13.10
CA GLY A 270 -5.73 -9.74 13.29
C GLY A 270 -4.42 -10.44 13.72
N GLN A 271 -4.50 -11.37 14.67
CA GLN A 271 -3.36 -12.16 15.14
C GLN A 271 -2.80 -13.07 14.02
N ALA A 272 -3.68 -13.73 13.27
CA ALA A 272 -3.30 -14.52 12.10
C ALA A 272 -2.61 -13.67 11.02
N ALA A 273 -3.16 -12.49 10.72
CA ALA A 273 -2.57 -11.56 9.75
C ALA A 273 -1.15 -11.11 10.17
N LEU A 274 -0.94 -10.87 11.47
CA LEU A 274 0.38 -10.56 12.04
C LEU A 274 1.36 -11.73 11.87
N ALA A 275 0.95 -12.96 12.23
CA ALA A 275 1.79 -14.14 12.10
C ALA A 275 2.19 -14.41 10.63
N CYS A 276 1.28 -14.16 9.69
CA CYS A 276 1.58 -14.22 8.25
C CYS A 276 2.62 -13.17 7.84
N LEU A 277 2.46 -11.92 8.29
CA LEU A 277 3.34 -10.82 7.94
C LEU A 277 4.75 -10.99 8.55
N GLN A 278 4.84 -11.37 9.82
CA GLN A 278 6.08 -11.69 10.52
C GLN A 278 6.85 -12.78 9.76
N ARG A 279 6.19 -13.93 9.54
CA ARG A 279 6.84 -15.09 8.89
C ARG A 279 7.28 -14.81 7.45
N ALA A 280 6.51 -14.01 6.71
CA ALA A 280 6.89 -13.58 5.36
C ALA A 280 8.07 -12.59 5.37
N VAL A 281 8.10 -11.64 6.32
CA VAL A 281 9.22 -10.68 6.47
C VAL A 281 10.48 -11.37 6.97
N ASP A 282 10.39 -12.38 7.84
CA ASP A 282 11.53 -13.22 8.24
C ASP A 282 12.17 -13.92 7.03
N ASP A 283 11.36 -14.60 6.20
CA ASP A 283 11.88 -15.31 5.02
C ASP A 283 12.39 -14.33 3.93
N LEU A 284 11.82 -13.12 3.83
CA LEU A 284 12.33 -12.01 3.00
C LEU A 284 13.69 -11.48 3.50
N LYS A 285 13.82 -11.19 4.80
CA LYS A 285 15.08 -10.74 5.44
C LYS A 285 16.21 -11.75 5.29
N ASN A 286 15.87 -13.04 5.27
CA ASN A 286 16.82 -14.13 5.09
C ASN A 286 17.07 -14.50 3.59
N GLY A 287 16.65 -13.66 2.63
CA GLY A 287 16.93 -13.87 1.21
C GLY A 287 16.27 -15.12 0.60
N LYS A 288 15.17 -15.60 1.18
CA LYS A 288 14.42 -16.77 0.70
C LYS A 288 13.24 -16.39 -0.22
N LEU A 289 12.92 -15.10 -0.26
CA LEU A 289 11.94 -14.47 -1.14
C LEU A 289 12.63 -13.33 -1.89
N ASP A 290 12.31 -13.16 -3.17
CA ASP A 290 12.79 -12.03 -3.97
C ASP A 290 11.90 -10.79 -3.79
N ALA A 291 10.61 -11.00 -3.47
CA ALA A 291 9.65 -9.95 -3.15
C ALA A 291 8.52 -10.42 -2.22
N LEU A 292 7.87 -9.45 -1.57
CA LEU A 292 6.67 -9.66 -0.73
C LEU A 292 5.50 -8.80 -1.21
N VAL A 293 4.37 -9.43 -1.53
CA VAL A 293 3.07 -8.78 -1.74
C VAL A 293 2.26 -8.89 -0.45
N THR A 294 1.80 -7.76 0.11
CA THR A 294 1.01 -7.77 1.35
C THR A 294 -0.48 -7.58 1.05
N ALA A 295 -1.34 -8.56 1.31
CA ALA A 295 -2.79 -8.34 1.22
C ALA A 295 -3.31 -7.44 2.37
N PRO A 296 -4.54 -6.89 2.26
CA PRO A 296 -5.03 -5.90 3.20
C PRO A 296 -5.12 -6.41 4.65
N ILE A 297 -4.68 -5.56 5.59
CA ILE A 297 -4.79 -5.77 7.04
C ILE A 297 -5.55 -4.58 7.63
N ASN A 298 -6.49 -4.88 8.52
CA ASN A 298 -7.18 -3.87 9.31
C ASN A 298 -6.29 -3.44 10.49
N LYS A 299 -5.97 -2.14 10.59
CA LYS A 299 -5.09 -1.61 11.64
C LYS A 299 -5.69 -1.69 13.06
N TYR A 300 -6.98 -1.97 13.23
CA TYR A 300 -7.65 -1.96 14.53
C TYR A 300 -7.65 -3.31 15.26
N ASN A 301 -7.83 -4.45 14.56
CA ASN A 301 -7.89 -5.79 15.19
C ASN A 301 -6.54 -6.50 15.30
N ILE A 302 -5.52 -6.08 14.55
CA ILE A 302 -4.13 -6.57 14.66
C ILE A 302 -3.38 -6.08 15.92
N GLN A 303 -3.97 -5.18 16.70
CA GLN A 303 -3.37 -4.65 17.92
C GLN A 303 -3.51 -5.68 19.07
N SER A 304 -2.40 -6.00 19.75
CA SER A 304 -2.40 -6.82 20.97
C SER A 304 -1.77 -6.04 22.14
N GLU A 305 -1.64 -6.64 23.33
CA GLU A 305 -0.86 -6.04 24.42
C GLU A 305 0.65 -6.05 24.10
N GLU A 306 1.12 -7.13 23.48
CA GLU A 306 2.52 -7.40 23.14
C GLU A 306 3.00 -6.66 21.87
N PHE A 307 2.08 -6.32 20.96
CA PHE A 307 2.40 -5.71 19.67
C PHE A 307 1.44 -4.58 19.29
N LYS A 308 2.01 -3.42 18.92
CA LYS A 308 1.27 -2.30 18.34
C LYS A 308 1.64 -2.15 16.86
N PHE A 309 0.71 -2.42 15.96
CA PHE A 309 0.96 -2.32 14.52
C PHE A 309 0.89 -0.86 14.06
N PRO A 310 1.99 -0.26 13.56
CA PRO A 310 1.94 1.08 12.99
C PRO A 310 1.30 1.08 11.59
N GLY A 311 1.51 0.00 10.82
CA GLY A 311 1.14 -0.17 9.43
C GLY A 311 2.19 -1.01 8.70
N HIS A 312 1.89 -1.44 7.47
CA HIS A 312 2.80 -2.29 6.68
C HIS A 312 4.15 -1.62 6.41
N THR A 313 4.11 -0.41 5.85
CA THR A 313 5.29 0.39 5.50
C THR A 313 6.16 0.64 6.73
N GLU A 314 5.54 1.05 7.83
CA GLU A 314 6.22 1.41 9.06
C GLU A 314 6.79 0.18 9.81
N TYR A 315 6.09 -0.97 9.76
CA TYR A 315 6.59 -2.25 10.29
C TYR A 315 7.76 -2.80 9.46
N LEU A 316 7.66 -2.78 8.12
CA LEU A 316 8.79 -3.18 7.27
C LEU A 316 9.99 -2.24 7.45
N ALA A 317 9.77 -0.92 7.55
CA ALA A 317 10.85 0.04 7.80
C ALA A 317 11.62 -0.30 9.10
N GLN A 318 10.90 -0.58 10.20
CA GLN A 318 11.50 -1.08 11.44
C GLN A 318 12.24 -2.41 11.25
N GLN A 319 11.69 -3.35 10.48
CA GLN A 319 12.27 -4.68 10.29
C GLN A 319 13.52 -4.70 9.39
N PHE A 320 13.75 -3.66 8.59
CA PHE A 320 14.95 -3.50 7.76
C PHE A 320 15.83 -2.32 8.21
N ASP A 321 15.61 -1.79 9.42
CA ASP A 321 16.31 -0.63 10.02
C ASP A 321 16.29 0.67 9.17
N VAL A 322 15.35 0.76 8.23
CA VAL A 322 15.19 1.87 7.28
C VAL A 322 14.56 3.08 7.98
N GLN A 323 15.33 4.16 8.13
CA GLN A 323 14.90 5.36 8.85
C GLN A 323 13.88 6.22 8.10
N ASP A 324 13.86 6.17 6.77
CA ASP A 324 12.91 6.91 5.94
C ASP A 324 12.67 6.18 4.61
N ASN A 325 11.45 6.26 4.09
CA ASN A 325 11.00 5.56 2.87
C ASN A 325 10.08 6.45 2.03
N LEU A 326 9.92 6.12 0.76
CA LEU A 326 9.00 6.81 -0.14
C LEU A 326 7.77 5.92 -0.39
N MET A 327 6.62 6.36 0.14
CA MET A 327 5.31 5.90 -0.34
C MET A 327 5.20 6.26 -1.83
N PHE A 328 5.15 5.24 -2.69
CA PHE A 328 5.17 5.41 -4.13
C PHE A 328 3.98 4.65 -4.73
N MET A 329 2.95 5.39 -5.14
CA MET A 329 1.76 4.83 -5.79
C MET A 329 2.09 4.64 -7.27
N VAL A 330 1.95 3.42 -7.81
CA VAL A 330 2.37 3.08 -9.17
C VAL A 330 1.30 2.32 -9.95
N SER A 331 1.24 2.59 -11.24
CA SER A 331 0.44 1.90 -12.27
C SER A 331 1.22 1.98 -13.60
N GLU A 332 0.72 1.35 -14.66
CA GLU A 332 1.32 1.47 -16.01
C GLU A 332 1.40 2.94 -16.48
N THR A 333 0.37 3.74 -16.19
CA THR A 333 0.21 5.08 -16.79
C THR A 333 0.63 6.25 -15.90
N LEU A 334 0.92 5.99 -14.61
CA LEU A 334 1.16 7.03 -13.60
C LEU A 334 1.92 6.47 -12.39
N ARG A 335 2.98 7.18 -11.97
CA ARG A 335 3.69 6.97 -10.70
C ARG A 335 3.70 8.25 -9.89
N ILE A 336 3.25 8.20 -8.63
CA ILE A 336 3.19 9.36 -7.72
C ILE A 336 3.81 9.01 -6.37
N GLY A 337 4.86 9.74 -5.99
CA GLY A 337 5.39 9.76 -4.63
C GLY A 337 4.93 11.00 -3.87
N VAL A 338 4.99 10.95 -2.54
CA VAL A 338 4.59 12.08 -1.66
C VAL A 338 5.72 12.53 -0.72
N VAL A 339 5.89 13.85 -0.57
CA VAL A 339 6.84 14.43 0.40
C VAL A 339 6.35 14.24 1.83
N THR A 340 5.04 14.34 2.04
CA THR A 340 4.39 14.07 3.34
C THR A 340 3.26 13.04 3.18
N GLY A 341 3.33 11.96 3.95
CA GLY A 341 2.35 10.87 3.98
C GLY A 341 1.20 11.16 4.96
N HIS A 342 0.90 10.19 5.83
CA HIS A 342 -0.21 10.25 6.79
C HIS A 342 -0.01 11.30 7.92
N ILE A 343 -0.13 12.59 7.63
CA ILE A 343 -0.09 13.68 8.62
C ILE A 343 -1.34 14.59 8.52
N PRO A 344 -1.78 15.23 9.61
CA PRO A 344 -2.87 16.22 9.54
C PRO A 344 -2.52 17.38 8.60
N LEU A 345 -3.47 17.82 7.77
CA LEU A 345 -3.25 18.85 6.75
C LEU A 345 -2.63 20.15 7.31
N GLY A 346 -3.08 20.60 8.48
CA GLY A 346 -2.51 21.76 9.18
C GLY A 346 -1.04 21.61 9.63
N ARG A 347 -0.43 20.44 9.47
CA ARG A 347 1.01 20.17 9.69
C ARG A 347 1.79 19.99 8.39
N VAL A 348 1.18 20.11 7.20
CA VAL A 348 1.89 19.89 5.92
C VAL A 348 2.95 20.96 5.68
N ARG A 349 2.61 22.26 5.72
CA ARG A 349 3.55 23.38 5.48
C ARG A 349 4.87 23.24 6.24
N GLN A 350 4.81 23.09 7.56
CA GLN A 350 5.96 22.91 8.45
C GLN A 350 6.75 21.60 8.24
N ASN A 351 6.25 20.68 7.40
CA ASN A 351 6.89 19.40 7.06
C ASN A 351 7.36 19.31 5.60
N VAL A 352 7.04 20.30 4.76
CA VAL A 352 7.55 20.42 3.39
C VAL A 352 8.82 21.28 3.43
N THR A 353 9.90 20.68 3.93
CA THR A 353 11.22 21.34 4.03
C THR A 353 12.11 20.96 2.85
N ARG A 354 13.10 21.80 2.57
CA ARG A 354 14.12 21.61 1.52
C ARG A 354 14.78 20.24 1.61
N GLU A 355 15.16 19.84 2.82
CA GLU A 355 15.85 18.58 3.14
C GLU A 355 14.95 17.39 2.82
N ARG A 356 13.68 17.45 3.21
CA ARG A 356 12.73 16.35 2.97
C ARG A 356 12.35 16.23 1.50
N ILE A 357 12.12 17.34 0.79
CA ILE A 357 11.89 17.29 -0.67
C ILE A 357 13.12 16.69 -1.36
N ALA A 358 14.33 17.12 -0.99
CA ALA A 358 15.57 16.60 -1.54
C ALA A 358 15.73 15.10 -1.27
N GLN A 359 15.49 14.64 -0.04
CA GLN A 359 15.55 13.22 0.34
C GLN A 359 14.57 12.37 -0.49
N LYS A 360 13.33 12.84 -0.65
CA LYS A 360 12.29 12.15 -1.43
C LYS A 360 12.59 12.15 -2.93
N LEU A 361 13.19 13.21 -3.48
CA LEU A 361 13.69 13.24 -4.86
C LEU A 361 14.81 12.22 -5.09
N HIS A 362 15.81 12.13 -4.20
CA HIS A 362 16.87 11.12 -4.33
C HIS A 362 16.29 9.69 -4.25
N MET A 363 15.39 9.40 -3.30
CA MET A 363 14.70 8.11 -3.23
C MET A 363 13.91 7.79 -4.51
N MET A 364 13.21 8.77 -5.07
CA MET A 364 12.43 8.61 -6.30
C MET A 364 13.33 8.36 -7.52
N MET A 365 14.43 9.11 -7.67
CA MET A 365 15.38 8.91 -8.77
C MET A 365 16.08 7.56 -8.69
N GLN A 366 16.53 7.14 -7.50
CA GLN A 366 17.16 5.83 -7.32
C GLN A 366 16.16 4.70 -7.57
N SER A 367 14.93 4.83 -7.07
CA SER A 367 13.86 3.86 -7.34
C SER A 367 13.53 3.76 -8.84
N LEU A 368 13.43 4.88 -9.56
CA LEU A 368 13.14 4.85 -10.99
C LEU A 368 14.26 4.17 -11.81
N LYS A 369 15.53 4.32 -11.41
CA LYS A 369 16.66 3.58 -11.98
C LYS A 369 16.60 2.09 -11.60
N GLN A 370 16.69 1.78 -10.31
CA GLN A 370 16.89 0.42 -9.79
C GLN A 370 15.62 -0.46 -9.80
N ASP A 371 14.45 0.11 -9.48
CA ASP A 371 13.19 -0.64 -9.39
C ASP A 371 12.43 -0.66 -10.73
N PHE A 372 12.57 0.38 -11.56
CA PHE A 372 11.75 0.55 -12.78
C PHE A 372 12.56 0.58 -14.09
N GLY A 373 13.90 0.46 -14.06
CA GLY A 373 14.73 0.35 -15.26
C GLY A 373 14.85 1.63 -16.08
N ILE A 374 14.76 2.81 -15.45
CA ILE A 374 14.74 4.11 -16.12
C ILE A 374 16.07 4.85 -15.86
N ASP A 375 17.05 4.70 -16.76
CA ASP A 375 18.41 5.26 -16.63
C ASP A 375 18.46 6.77 -16.33
N ARG A 376 17.53 7.54 -16.91
CA ARG A 376 17.44 9.00 -16.75
C ARG A 376 16.02 9.42 -16.34
N PRO A 377 15.64 9.24 -15.07
CA PRO A 377 14.29 9.49 -14.59
C PRO A 377 13.88 10.95 -14.75
N LYS A 378 12.75 11.17 -15.43
CA LYS A 378 12.17 12.49 -15.65
C LYS A 378 11.04 12.74 -14.66
N ILE A 379 11.29 13.58 -13.65
CA ILE A 379 10.38 13.79 -12.51
C ILE A 379 9.71 15.17 -12.60
N ALA A 380 8.39 15.18 -12.41
CA ALA A 380 7.63 16.41 -12.16
C ALA A 380 7.48 16.65 -10.65
N VAL A 381 7.64 17.89 -10.20
CA VAL A 381 7.43 18.33 -8.81
C VAL A 381 6.22 19.25 -8.80
N LEU A 382 5.28 19.03 -7.87
CA LEU A 382 4.11 19.90 -7.70
C LEU A 382 4.43 21.07 -6.74
N GLY A 383 3.70 22.17 -6.86
CA GLY A 383 3.65 23.18 -5.79
C GLY A 383 3.00 22.61 -4.53
N LEU A 384 3.30 23.20 -3.37
CA LEU A 384 2.55 23.01 -2.14
C LEU A 384 1.23 23.82 -2.19
N ASN A 385 1.34 25.07 -2.60
CA ASN A 385 0.25 26.03 -2.64
C ASN A 385 -0.57 25.90 -3.95
N PRO A 386 -1.85 26.33 -3.95
CA PRO A 386 -2.61 26.53 -5.19
C PRO A 386 -1.82 27.41 -6.16
N HIS A 387 -1.96 27.16 -7.46
CA HIS A 387 -1.25 27.90 -8.52
C HIS A 387 0.29 27.87 -8.37
N ALA A 388 0.86 26.95 -7.60
CA ALA A 388 2.27 26.93 -7.22
C ALA A 388 2.75 28.28 -6.62
N GLY A 389 1.90 28.88 -5.78
CA GLY A 389 2.19 30.11 -5.03
C GLY A 389 1.83 31.41 -5.76
N GLU A 390 1.53 31.38 -7.07
CA GLU A 390 1.18 32.56 -7.90
C GLU A 390 2.17 33.74 -7.67
N GLU A 391 3.46 33.43 -7.82
CA GLU A 391 4.61 34.31 -7.52
C GLU A 391 4.60 34.99 -6.13
N GLY A 392 4.16 34.25 -5.12
CA GLY A 392 4.17 34.65 -3.70
C GLY A 392 2.79 35.13 -3.21
N LEU A 393 1.86 35.42 -4.12
CA LEU A 393 0.52 35.91 -3.79
C LEU A 393 -0.30 34.90 -2.97
N LEU A 394 -0.08 33.59 -3.20
CA LEU A 394 -0.78 32.49 -2.52
C LEU A 394 0.12 31.67 -1.59
N GLY A 395 1.34 32.15 -1.32
CA GLY A 395 2.33 31.51 -0.47
C GLY A 395 3.73 31.55 -1.07
N ASN A 396 4.75 31.59 -0.21
CA ASN A 396 6.14 31.79 -0.61
C ASN A 396 6.94 30.48 -0.68
N GLU A 397 6.39 29.35 -0.21
CA GLU A 397 7.12 28.09 -0.11
C GLU A 397 7.70 27.63 -1.46
N GLU A 398 7.06 27.95 -2.59
CA GLU A 398 7.62 27.73 -3.92
C GLU A 398 8.83 28.61 -4.23
N GLN A 399 8.86 29.88 -3.81
CA GLN A 399 10.00 30.77 -4.03
C GLN A 399 11.14 30.50 -3.03
N ASP A 400 10.81 30.24 -1.75
CA ASP A 400 11.77 30.05 -0.67
C ASP A 400 12.40 28.64 -0.66
N ILE A 401 11.64 27.62 -1.09
CA ILE A 401 12.02 26.20 -0.92
C ILE A 401 12.04 25.44 -2.25
N VAL A 402 10.92 25.41 -2.99
CA VAL A 402 10.76 24.44 -4.10
C VAL A 402 11.50 24.84 -5.37
N LYS A 403 11.35 26.07 -5.86
CA LYS A 403 12.03 26.59 -7.06
C LYS A 403 13.56 26.55 -6.92
N PRO A 404 14.19 27.01 -5.81
CA PRO A 404 15.64 26.92 -5.64
C PRO A 404 16.13 25.48 -5.65
N LEU A 405 15.41 24.58 -4.98
CA LEU A 405 15.81 23.17 -4.91
C LEU A 405 15.69 22.46 -6.27
N VAL A 406 14.61 22.69 -7.02
CA VAL A 406 14.47 22.14 -8.39
C VAL A 406 15.60 22.66 -9.29
N ALA A 407 15.94 23.95 -9.22
CA ALA A 407 17.06 24.52 -9.96
C ALA A 407 18.41 23.85 -9.60
N GLU A 408 18.63 23.45 -8.35
CA GLU A 408 19.83 22.72 -7.94
C GLU A 408 19.91 21.28 -8.50
N PHE A 409 18.79 20.59 -8.70
CA PHE A 409 18.79 19.30 -9.40
C PHE A 409 19.04 19.47 -10.91
N VAL A 410 18.42 20.48 -11.53
CA VAL A 410 18.67 20.83 -12.95
C VAL A 410 20.14 21.22 -13.18
N ASN A 411 20.74 22.00 -12.28
CA ASN A 411 22.16 22.39 -12.35
C ASN A 411 23.13 21.20 -12.15
N LYS A 412 22.66 20.07 -11.60
CA LYS A 412 23.40 18.80 -11.52
C LYS A 412 23.18 17.90 -12.75
N GLY A 413 22.35 18.32 -13.70
CA GLY A 413 22.01 17.56 -14.92
C GLY A 413 20.87 16.55 -14.74
N GLU A 414 20.18 16.55 -13.60
CA GLU A 414 19.05 15.67 -13.33
C GLU A 414 17.75 16.23 -13.92
N LEU A 415 16.88 15.34 -14.41
CA LEU A 415 15.69 15.69 -15.18
C LEU A 415 14.47 15.98 -14.28
N VAL A 416 14.64 16.93 -13.33
CA VAL A 416 13.61 17.37 -12.39
C VAL A 416 12.98 18.68 -12.85
N PHE A 417 11.65 18.77 -12.89
CA PHE A 417 10.91 19.92 -13.42
C PHE A 417 9.78 20.36 -12.47
N GLY A 418 9.57 21.66 -12.31
CA GLY A 418 8.50 22.23 -11.49
C GLY A 418 8.94 23.51 -10.75
N PRO A 419 8.21 23.94 -9.71
CA PRO A 419 6.93 23.39 -9.26
C PRO A 419 5.81 23.61 -10.28
N TYR A 420 4.90 22.63 -10.41
CA TYR A 420 3.70 22.72 -11.24
C TYR A 420 2.43 22.94 -10.39
N PRO A 421 1.47 23.76 -10.84
CA PRO A 421 0.15 23.85 -10.21
C PRO A 421 -0.60 22.52 -10.40
N ALA A 422 -0.97 21.87 -9.30
CA ALA A 422 -1.44 20.49 -9.32
C ALA A 422 -2.71 20.27 -10.16
N ASP A 423 -3.69 21.17 -10.03
CA ASP A 423 -4.95 21.15 -10.76
C ASP A 423 -4.73 21.25 -12.29
N GLY A 424 -3.96 22.25 -12.73
CA GLY A 424 -3.60 22.41 -14.14
C GLY A 424 -2.76 21.26 -14.67
N PHE A 425 -1.83 20.74 -13.85
CA PHE A 425 -0.96 19.61 -14.20
C PHE A 425 -1.74 18.31 -14.44
N PHE A 426 -2.69 17.96 -13.56
CA PHE A 426 -3.52 16.77 -13.75
C PHE A 426 -4.62 16.99 -14.80
N GLY A 427 -5.26 18.17 -14.83
CA GLY A 427 -6.31 18.52 -15.79
C GLY A 427 -5.83 18.52 -17.25
N THR A 428 -4.63 19.06 -17.52
CA THR A 428 -4.00 19.00 -18.85
C THR A 428 -3.32 17.66 -19.16
N ARG A 429 -3.38 16.69 -18.23
CA ARG A 429 -2.70 15.38 -18.30
C ARG A 429 -1.18 15.49 -18.49
N ALA A 430 -0.56 16.55 -17.95
CA ALA A 430 0.87 16.81 -18.08
C ALA A 430 1.73 15.69 -17.47
N TYR A 431 1.22 14.95 -16.48
CA TYR A 431 1.85 13.77 -15.89
C TYR A 431 2.31 12.73 -16.95
N LYS A 432 1.62 12.59 -18.09
CA LYS A 432 2.01 11.67 -19.17
C LYS A 432 3.31 12.03 -19.90
N LYS A 433 3.98 13.12 -19.48
CA LYS A 433 5.28 13.59 -20.01
C LYS A 433 6.44 13.29 -19.03
N PHE A 434 6.20 12.54 -17.96
CA PHE A 434 7.13 12.28 -16.86
C PHE A 434 7.03 10.81 -16.41
N ASP A 435 8.12 10.27 -15.89
CA ASP A 435 8.18 8.89 -15.40
C ASP A 435 7.59 8.76 -14.00
N ALA A 436 7.62 9.85 -13.23
CA ALA A 436 6.97 10.01 -11.94
C ALA A 436 6.65 11.47 -11.60
N VAL A 437 5.78 11.64 -10.60
CA VAL A 437 5.39 12.92 -10.01
C VAL A 437 5.67 12.90 -8.50
N LEU A 438 6.27 13.95 -7.96
CA LEU A 438 6.41 14.19 -6.53
C LEU A 438 5.37 15.23 -6.07
N ALA A 439 4.35 14.78 -5.35
CA ALA A 439 3.36 15.61 -4.70
C ALA A 439 3.81 16.01 -3.29
N MET A 440 3.39 17.18 -2.81
CA MET A 440 3.83 17.70 -1.50
C MET A 440 3.11 17.04 -0.31
N TYR A 441 1.89 16.53 -0.51
CA TYR A 441 1.13 15.82 0.51
C TYR A 441 0.22 14.73 -0.07
N HIS A 442 -0.15 13.78 0.80
CA HIS A 442 -1.02 12.63 0.54
C HIS A 442 -2.14 12.90 -0.49
N ASP A 443 -3.12 13.73 -0.14
CA ASP A 443 -4.33 13.93 -0.97
C ASP A 443 -4.04 14.60 -2.31
N GLN A 444 -3.02 15.46 -2.41
CA GLN A 444 -2.62 16.10 -3.67
C GLN A 444 -2.14 15.06 -4.71
N GLY A 445 -1.48 14.00 -4.24
CA GLY A 445 -1.04 12.90 -5.10
C GLY A 445 -2.09 11.80 -5.25
N LEU A 446 -2.74 11.42 -4.17
CA LEU A 446 -3.58 10.21 -4.14
C LEU A 446 -4.99 10.43 -4.69
N ILE A 447 -5.58 11.62 -4.59
CA ILE A 447 -6.87 11.91 -5.25
C ILE A 447 -6.75 11.74 -6.78
N PRO A 448 -5.80 12.38 -7.50
CA PRO A 448 -5.64 12.16 -8.93
C PRO A 448 -5.16 10.74 -9.27
N PHE A 449 -4.30 10.11 -8.45
CA PHE A 449 -3.93 8.70 -8.66
C PHE A 449 -5.16 7.79 -8.67
N LYS A 450 -6.00 7.88 -7.62
CA LYS A 450 -7.26 7.13 -7.51
C LYS A 450 -8.23 7.44 -8.64
N ALA A 451 -8.31 8.68 -9.10
CA ALA A 451 -9.20 9.07 -10.21
C ALA A 451 -8.70 8.60 -11.60
N ILE A 452 -7.42 8.22 -11.73
CA ILE A 452 -6.79 7.83 -13.01
C ILE A 452 -6.57 6.31 -13.10
N ALA A 453 -6.23 5.64 -11.99
CA ALA A 453 -5.76 4.25 -11.96
C ALA A 453 -6.34 3.44 -10.79
N PHE A 454 -7.63 3.61 -10.46
CA PHE A 454 -8.26 3.05 -9.26
C PHE A 454 -8.06 1.54 -9.06
N GLU A 455 -8.30 0.76 -10.11
CA GLU A 455 -8.37 -0.71 -10.09
C GLU A 455 -7.00 -1.37 -10.34
N GLU A 456 -6.11 -0.66 -11.04
CA GLU A 456 -4.76 -1.11 -11.41
C GLU A 456 -3.68 -0.62 -10.43
N GLY A 457 -4.04 0.26 -9.49
CA GLY A 457 -3.13 0.92 -8.58
C GLY A 457 -2.43 -0.04 -7.62
N VAL A 458 -1.12 0.16 -7.45
CA VAL A 458 -0.25 -0.59 -6.54
C VAL A 458 0.43 0.37 -5.57
N ASN A 459 0.42 0.04 -4.28
CA ASN A 459 1.22 0.72 -3.26
C ASN A 459 2.60 0.07 -3.19
N PHE A 460 3.61 0.75 -3.73
CA PHE A 460 5.02 0.36 -3.65
C PHE A 460 5.73 1.17 -2.55
N THR A 461 6.78 0.59 -1.95
CA THR A 461 7.53 1.22 -0.85
C THR A 461 9.00 1.36 -1.24
N ALA A 462 9.32 2.47 -1.88
CA ALA A 462 10.65 2.79 -2.36
C ALA A 462 11.60 3.19 -1.21
N GLY A 463 12.90 2.99 -1.41
CA GLY A 463 13.94 3.16 -0.38
C GLY A 463 14.14 1.93 0.53
N MET A 464 13.39 0.84 0.33
CA MET A 464 13.57 -0.42 1.05
C MET A 464 14.59 -1.34 0.35
N PRO A 465 15.47 -2.04 1.09
CA PRO A 465 16.43 -2.99 0.51
C PRO A 465 15.76 -4.25 -0.08
N ALA A 466 14.59 -4.63 0.44
CA ALA A 466 13.75 -5.70 -0.11
C ALA A 466 12.53 -5.14 -0.87
N VAL A 467 12.05 -5.87 -1.87
CA VAL A 467 10.87 -5.48 -2.67
C VAL A 467 9.58 -5.77 -1.89
N ARG A 468 8.76 -4.73 -1.70
CA ARG A 468 7.38 -4.90 -1.20
C ARG A 468 6.36 -4.10 -2.02
N THR A 469 5.30 -4.79 -2.42
CA THR A 469 4.11 -4.22 -3.05
C THR A 469 2.85 -4.54 -2.24
N SER A 470 1.74 -3.90 -2.60
CA SER A 470 0.42 -4.14 -2.04
C SER A 470 -0.64 -3.68 -3.03
N PRO A 471 -1.80 -4.35 -3.09
CA PRO A 471 -2.98 -3.72 -3.68
C PRO A 471 -3.30 -2.41 -2.95
N ASP A 472 -4.04 -1.54 -3.63
CA ASP A 472 -4.41 -0.20 -3.18
C ASP A 472 -5.85 -0.14 -2.60
N HIS A 473 -6.39 -1.29 -2.18
CA HIS A 473 -7.72 -1.42 -1.56
C HIS A 473 -7.65 -1.89 -0.09
N GLY A 474 -8.73 -1.64 0.65
CA GLY A 474 -8.88 -2.09 2.04
C GLY A 474 -9.28 -3.57 2.17
N THR A 475 -9.66 -3.98 3.39
CA THR A 475 -10.14 -5.35 3.70
C THR A 475 -11.55 -5.65 3.20
N ALA A 476 -12.35 -4.63 2.86
CA ALA A 476 -13.67 -4.71 2.21
C ALA A 476 -14.60 -5.81 2.78
N TYR A 477 -14.74 -5.84 4.12
CA TYR A 477 -15.53 -6.84 4.84
C TYR A 477 -16.98 -6.94 4.34
N ASP A 478 -17.57 -5.84 3.87
CA ASP A 478 -18.92 -5.77 3.31
C ASP A 478 -19.12 -6.63 2.05
N ILE A 479 -18.06 -7.01 1.33
CA ILE A 479 -18.09 -7.91 0.16
C ILE A 479 -17.32 -9.23 0.34
N ALA A 480 -16.61 -9.41 1.46
CA ALA A 480 -15.72 -10.56 1.68
C ALA A 480 -16.44 -11.91 1.62
N GLY A 481 -15.93 -12.83 0.78
CA GLY A 481 -16.45 -14.18 0.63
C GLY A 481 -17.77 -14.24 -0.17
N LYS A 482 -18.14 -13.16 -0.87
CA LYS A 482 -19.35 -13.08 -1.71
C LYS A 482 -19.07 -13.24 -3.21
N ASP A 483 -17.81 -13.50 -3.58
CA ASP A 483 -17.33 -13.56 -4.97
C ASP A 483 -17.39 -12.21 -5.71
N LEU A 484 -17.47 -11.10 -4.96
CA LEU A 484 -17.63 -9.73 -5.49
C LEU A 484 -16.33 -8.90 -5.48
N ALA A 485 -15.23 -9.40 -4.91
CA ALA A 485 -13.96 -8.68 -4.92
C ALA A 485 -13.22 -8.85 -6.25
N ASP A 486 -12.72 -7.75 -6.79
CA ASP A 486 -11.90 -7.72 -8.01
C ASP A 486 -10.43 -7.99 -7.68
N GLU A 487 -9.79 -8.93 -8.40
CA GLU A 487 -8.39 -9.29 -8.18
C GLU A 487 -7.36 -8.38 -8.85
N THR A 488 -7.76 -7.41 -9.68
CA THR A 488 -6.86 -6.66 -10.58
C THR A 488 -5.73 -5.97 -9.81
N SER A 489 -6.04 -5.24 -8.74
CA SER A 489 -5.00 -4.56 -7.93
C SER A 489 -4.05 -5.55 -7.23
N MET A 490 -4.53 -6.74 -6.84
CA MET A 490 -3.68 -7.82 -6.30
C MET A 490 -2.79 -8.42 -7.40
N LEU A 491 -3.34 -8.66 -8.59
CA LEU A 491 -2.62 -9.19 -9.74
C LEU A 491 -1.54 -8.20 -10.23
N GLN A 492 -1.85 -6.91 -10.30
CA GLN A 492 -0.89 -5.85 -10.63
C GLN A 492 0.18 -5.69 -9.54
N ALA A 493 -0.16 -5.85 -8.26
CA ALA A 493 0.81 -5.86 -7.18
C ALA A 493 1.78 -7.05 -7.28
N ILE A 494 1.31 -8.21 -7.75
CA ILE A 494 2.16 -9.39 -8.02
C ILE A 494 3.06 -9.15 -9.25
N TYR A 495 2.53 -8.63 -10.38
CA TYR A 495 3.36 -8.31 -11.55
C TYR A 495 4.42 -7.25 -11.22
N THR A 496 4.03 -6.16 -10.54
CA THR A 496 4.95 -5.12 -10.09
C THR A 496 6.06 -5.69 -9.19
N ALA A 497 5.73 -6.63 -8.28
CA ALA A 497 6.73 -7.28 -7.44
C ALA A 497 7.72 -8.15 -8.24
N ILE A 498 7.24 -8.85 -9.27
CA ILE A 498 8.07 -9.67 -10.17
C ILE A 498 9.01 -8.77 -10.97
N ASP A 499 8.49 -7.72 -11.59
CA ASP A 499 9.27 -6.88 -12.51
C ASP A 499 10.27 -5.99 -11.75
N VAL A 500 9.90 -5.43 -10.59
CA VAL A 500 10.85 -4.73 -9.71
C VAL A 500 11.97 -5.65 -9.21
N ALA A 501 11.65 -6.91 -8.87
CA ALA A 501 12.68 -7.87 -8.45
C ALA A 501 13.62 -8.29 -9.59
N ARG A 502 13.13 -8.37 -10.85
CA ARG A 502 14.00 -8.54 -12.03
C ARG A 502 14.91 -7.33 -12.24
N ASN A 503 14.33 -6.13 -12.27
CA ASN A 503 15.07 -4.89 -12.48
C ASN A 503 16.18 -4.71 -11.42
N ARG A 504 15.91 -5.07 -10.16
CA ARG A 504 16.93 -5.10 -9.10
C ARG A 504 18.05 -6.09 -9.35
N LYS A 505 17.75 -7.32 -9.81
CA LYS A 505 18.77 -8.33 -10.14
C LYS A 505 19.65 -7.84 -11.30
N GLU A 506 19.04 -7.38 -12.38
CA GLU A 506 19.73 -6.85 -13.56
C GLU A 506 20.57 -5.60 -13.23
N PHE A 507 20.02 -4.63 -12.48
CA PHE A 507 20.76 -3.44 -12.03
C PHE A 507 21.99 -3.79 -11.19
N LEU A 508 21.88 -4.75 -10.26
CA LEU A 508 23.00 -5.20 -9.44
C LEU A 508 24.04 -6.00 -10.25
N GLU A 509 23.61 -6.77 -11.25
CA GLU A 509 24.51 -7.47 -12.17
C GLU A 509 25.26 -6.50 -13.10
N LEU A 510 24.61 -5.41 -13.54
CA LEU A 510 25.22 -4.33 -14.33
C LEU A 510 26.23 -3.52 -13.51
N GLU A 511 25.88 -3.08 -12.30
CA GLU A 511 26.81 -2.38 -11.39
C GLU A 511 28.02 -3.26 -11.04
N ALA A 512 27.81 -4.55 -10.73
CA ALA A 512 28.89 -5.51 -10.46
C ALA A 512 29.67 -5.93 -11.73
N GLY A 513 29.19 -5.56 -12.92
CA GLY A 513 29.89 -5.67 -14.19
C GLY A 513 30.71 -4.42 -14.51
N ALA A 514 30.19 -3.23 -14.21
CA ALA A 514 30.86 -1.94 -14.44
C ALA A 514 32.05 -1.67 -13.49
N LEU A 515 32.16 -2.44 -12.39
CA LEU A 515 33.25 -2.41 -11.43
C LEU A 515 34.39 -3.42 -11.73
N LYS A 516 34.47 -3.94 -12.96
CA LYS A 516 35.47 -4.93 -13.42
C LYS A 516 36.22 -4.48 -14.67
#